data_AF-A0A0L0BXJ9-F1
#
_entry.id   AF-A0A0L0BXJ9-F1
#
_cell.length_a   1.000
_cell.length_b   1.000
_cell.length_c   1.000
_cell.angle_alpha   90.00
_cell.angle_beta   90.00
_cell.angle_gamma   90.00
#
_symmetry.space_group_name_H-M   'P 1'
#
loop_
_entity.id
_entity.type
_entity.pdbx_description
1 polymer ?
#
loop_
_entity_poly.entity_id
_entity_poly.type
_entity_poly.pdbx_seq_one_letter_code
_entity_poly.pdbx_strand_id
1 'polypeptide(L)'
;MGKSKHSPISDNKEPSTKILRLETKPSPAKRQPSLRKCKTVVKKPPLNICDLPSEILEKIMGNINIWHHNRIRGTSKRMKDVNDIFVMHEFQKALKKYTIQDPKSEASAGLRIIKQATEVYLRSGFESTFCGCILPMLRSSYKDPFCPHISQIKKFLVHFYARVSELIGDTWSQRWRLLYMITLMKLVKAFDKSIISSTGMPLHWRIVVELKGPWLGTLWTSKGQPRNHFRNRCNLLVILAEMLMANISGRGFKHVWECPNEMYVFGNDTSNSNHVPITLFTFTVYGSKKICNLFRSCLEDEPENFQWPAKWPNDQFTVNLDIICKAAMKWGCSKSQHMEFGPFAETYYSEGEE
;
A
#
# COMPACT_ATOMS: atom_id res chain seq x y z
N MET A 1 -67.60 33.49 -24.24
CA MET A 1 -67.31 34.52 -25.28
C MET A 1 -65.96 34.14 -25.89
N GLY A 2 -65.68 34.20 -27.20
CA GLY A 2 -66.51 34.55 -28.36
C GLY A 2 -65.89 34.07 -29.69
N LYS A 3 -66.69 34.11 -30.76
CA LYS A 3 -66.50 33.69 -32.17
C LYS A 3 -65.29 34.42 -32.85
N SER A 4 -64.79 34.08 -34.05
CA SER A 4 -65.43 33.42 -35.20
C SER A 4 -64.47 32.84 -36.28
N LYS A 5 -64.92 31.73 -36.93
CA LYS A 5 -64.88 31.31 -38.36
C LYS A 5 -64.04 32.15 -39.37
N HIS A 6 -63.40 31.55 -40.40
CA HIS A 6 -64.11 31.07 -41.61
C HIS A 6 -63.36 30.08 -42.54
N SER A 7 -64.15 29.35 -43.35
CA SER A 7 -63.81 28.64 -44.60
C SER A 7 -64.80 29.09 -45.70
N PRO A 8 -64.51 28.96 -47.02
CA PRO A 8 -64.61 27.69 -47.80
C PRO A 8 -63.40 27.53 -48.78
N ILE A 9 -63.23 26.59 -49.76
CA ILE A 9 -64.06 25.63 -50.54
C ILE A 9 -64.85 26.32 -51.71
N SER A 10 -64.93 25.86 -52.97
CA SER A 10 -64.34 24.73 -53.75
C SER A 10 -63.73 25.24 -55.10
N ASP A 11 -63.79 24.73 -56.35
CA ASP A 11 -64.48 23.61 -57.05
C ASP A 11 -63.79 23.18 -58.40
N ASN A 12 -64.49 22.38 -59.22
CA ASN A 12 -64.11 21.69 -60.47
C ASN A 12 -63.92 22.55 -61.75
N LYS A 13 -63.00 22.17 -62.67
CA LYS A 13 -63.30 21.43 -63.95
C LYS A 13 -62.10 21.20 -64.91
N GLU A 14 -62.23 20.17 -65.75
CA GLU A 14 -61.34 19.78 -66.87
C GLU A 14 -61.87 20.37 -68.22
N PRO A 15 -61.08 20.46 -69.33
CA PRO A 15 -61.09 19.36 -70.32
C PRO A 15 -59.84 19.15 -71.23
N SER A 16 -59.44 17.88 -71.37
CA SER A 16 -58.97 17.11 -72.55
C SER A 16 -58.43 17.70 -73.89
N THR A 17 -57.45 16.97 -74.44
CA THR A 17 -57.23 16.51 -75.86
C THR A 17 -56.13 17.07 -76.81
N LYS A 18 -55.52 16.11 -77.54
CA LYS A 18 -54.84 16.14 -78.88
C LYS A 18 -53.35 16.54 -79.03
N ILE A 19 -52.48 15.56 -78.72
CA ILE A 19 -51.55 14.86 -79.64
C ILE A 19 -51.04 15.62 -80.89
N LEU A 20 -49.71 15.67 -81.04
CA LEU A 20 -49.03 15.46 -82.34
C LEU A 20 -47.65 14.79 -82.14
N ARG A 21 -47.37 13.73 -82.91
CA ARG A 21 -46.05 13.06 -82.97
C ARG A 21 -45.29 13.55 -84.20
N LEU A 22 -43.96 13.65 -84.10
CA LEU A 22 -43.04 13.66 -85.23
C LEU A 22 -41.77 12.90 -84.85
N GLU A 23 -41.28 12.04 -85.76
CA GLU A 23 -40.11 11.20 -85.56
C GLU A 23 -38.90 11.74 -86.32
N THR A 24 -37.69 11.55 -85.80
CA THR A 24 -36.45 11.23 -86.57
C THR A 24 -35.29 10.98 -85.58
N LYS A 25 -34.85 9.73 -85.41
CA LYS A 25 -33.68 9.06 -86.04
C LYS A 25 -32.40 9.09 -85.16
N PRO A 26 -31.44 8.15 -85.32
CA PRO A 26 -30.83 7.50 -84.14
C PRO A 26 -29.28 7.53 -84.04
N SER A 27 -28.78 6.81 -83.01
CA SER A 27 -27.36 6.39 -82.78
C SER A 27 -26.48 7.39 -81.98
N PRO A 28 -25.43 6.96 -81.24
CA PRO A 28 -24.88 5.61 -81.13
C PRO A 28 -24.67 5.02 -79.70
N ALA A 29 -24.46 3.71 -79.66
CA ALA A 29 -23.67 2.91 -78.70
C ALA A 29 -23.73 3.24 -77.18
N LYS A 30 -24.42 2.37 -76.41
CA LYS A 30 -24.28 2.29 -74.95
C LYS A 30 -22.85 1.89 -74.55
N ARG A 31 -22.02 2.84 -74.10
CA ARG A 31 -20.83 2.51 -73.28
C ARG A 31 -21.30 2.08 -71.89
N GLN A 32 -20.98 0.86 -71.47
CA GLN A 32 -21.16 0.43 -70.08
C GLN A 32 -20.30 1.34 -69.17
N PRO A 33 -20.85 1.90 -68.07
CA PRO A 33 -20.03 2.51 -67.03
C PRO A 33 -19.16 1.40 -66.42
N SER A 34 -17.84 1.51 -66.56
CA SER A 34 -16.95 0.58 -65.86
C SER A 34 -17.13 0.77 -64.36
N LEU A 35 -17.44 -0.32 -63.66
CA LEU A 35 -17.51 -0.37 -62.20
C LEU A 35 -16.11 -0.13 -61.64
N ARG A 36 -15.74 1.15 -61.51
CA ARG A 36 -14.63 1.61 -60.70
C ARG A 36 -14.90 1.11 -59.30
N LYS A 37 -14.28 -0.03 -58.95
CA LYS A 37 -14.20 -0.50 -57.57
C LYS A 37 -13.48 0.57 -56.77
N CYS A 38 -14.24 1.50 -56.19
CA CYS A 38 -13.78 2.29 -55.06
C CYS A 38 -13.31 1.28 -54.03
N LYS A 39 -11.98 1.13 -53.92
CA LYS A 39 -11.38 0.44 -52.79
C LYS A 39 -11.79 1.26 -51.57
N THR A 40 -12.83 0.82 -50.89
CA THR A 40 -13.13 1.24 -49.52
C THR A 40 -11.89 0.87 -48.73
N VAL A 41 -11.00 1.85 -48.56
CA VAL A 41 -9.86 1.73 -47.66
C VAL A 41 -10.50 1.55 -46.30
N VAL A 42 -10.56 0.30 -45.84
CA VAL A 42 -10.90 -0.05 -44.46
C VAL A 42 -9.81 0.59 -43.64
N LYS A 43 -10.05 1.83 -43.21
CA LYS A 43 -9.19 2.56 -42.27
C LYS A 43 -9.14 1.67 -41.04
N LYS A 44 -8.01 0.99 -40.84
CA LYS A 44 -7.76 0.27 -39.58
C LYS A 44 -8.08 1.26 -38.46
N PRO A 45 -8.87 0.88 -37.44
CA PRO A 45 -9.18 1.78 -36.35
C PRO A 45 -7.87 2.32 -35.76
N PRO A 46 -7.81 3.60 -35.37
CA PRO A 46 -6.59 4.20 -34.87
C PRO A 46 -6.11 3.42 -33.65
N LEU A 47 -4.93 2.81 -33.76
CA LEU A 47 -4.34 1.99 -32.70
C LEU A 47 -4.18 2.83 -31.43
N ASN A 48 -4.88 2.46 -30.37
CA ASN A 48 -4.71 3.10 -29.08
C ASN A 48 -3.43 2.53 -28.45
N ILE A 49 -2.65 3.38 -27.76
CA ILE A 49 -1.54 2.89 -26.93
C ILE A 49 -2.06 1.89 -25.88
N CYS A 50 -3.30 2.09 -25.39
CA CYS A 50 -3.98 1.17 -24.49
C CYS A 50 -4.44 -0.15 -25.13
N ASP A 51 -4.16 -0.43 -26.41
CA ASP A 51 -4.41 -1.75 -27.03
C ASP A 51 -3.17 -2.67 -26.93
N LEU A 52 -1.97 -2.10 -26.76
CA LEU A 52 -0.70 -2.83 -26.75
C LEU A 52 -0.60 -3.84 -25.59
N PRO A 53 0.04 -5.02 -25.80
CA PRO A 53 0.34 -5.97 -24.73
C PRO A 53 1.06 -5.33 -23.53
N SER A 54 0.77 -5.82 -22.33
CA SER A 54 1.29 -5.26 -21.07
C SER A 54 2.82 -5.25 -21.02
N GLU A 55 3.47 -6.25 -21.62
CA GLU A 55 4.92 -6.44 -21.67
C GLU A 55 5.61 -5.43 -22.61
N ILE A 56 4.87 -4.90 -23.59
CA ILE A 56 5.33 -3.81 -24.46
C ILE A 56 5.13 -2.49 -23.76
N LEU A 57 3.98 -2.29 -23.10
CA LEU A 57 3.69 -1.10 -22.31
C LEU A 57 4.64 -0.94 -21.13
N GLU A 58 5.02 -2.02 -20.44
CA GLU A 58 6.00 -2.02 -19.36
C GLU A 58 7.39 -1.57 -19.86
N LYS A 59 7.84 -2.07 -21.02
CA LYS A 59 9.08 -1.61 -21.67
C LYS A 59 9.01 -0.13 -22.04
N ILE A 60 7.83 0.38 -22.42
CA ILE A 60 7.61 1.81 -22.64
C ILE A 60 7.71 2.58 -21.31
N MET A 61 7.12 2.09 -20.20
CA MET A 61 7.27 2.71 -18.86
C MET A 61 8.74 2.82 -18.45
N GLY A 62 9.57 1.81 -18.73
CA GLY A 62 11.00 1.79 -18.44
C GLY A 62 11.83 2.83 -19.21
N ASN A 63 11.32 3.35 -20.33
CA ASN A 63 11.94 4.45 -21.08
C ASN A 63 11.42 5.83 -20.64
N ILE A 64 10.42 5.89 -19.75
CA ILE A 64 9.80 7.14 -19.29
C ILE A 64 10.40 7.58 -17.96
N ASN A 65 10.83 8.84 -17.88
CA ASN A 65 11.37 9.43 -16.67
C ASN A 65 10.35 9.36 -15.49
N ILE A 66 10.82 8.91 -14.32
CA ILE A 66 10.09 8.68 -13.07
C ILE A 66 9.19 9.87 -12.65
N TRP A 67 9.53 11.11 -13.02
CA TRP A 67 8.71 12.31 -12.82
C TRP A 67 7.34 12.27 -13.50
N HIS A 68 7.18 11.52 -14.60
CA HIS A 68 5.91 11.42 -15.33
C HIS A 68 4.99 10.28 -14.87
N HIS A 69 5.51 9.32 -14.10
CA HIS A 69 4.77 8.10 -13.73
C HIS A 69 3.45 8.43 -12.99
N ASN A 70 3.44 9.36 -12.04
CA ASN A 70 2.19 9.81 -11.38
C ASN A 70 1.15 10.39 -12.35
N ARG A 71 1.56 11.04 -13.46
CA ARG A 71 0.63 11.53 -14.49
C ARG A 71 0.05 10.36 -15.29
N ILE A 72 0.88 9.38 -15.64
CA ILE A 72 0.49 8.18 -16.40
C ILE A 72 -0.50 7.32 -15.61
N ARG A 73 -0.29 7.17 -14.29
CA ARG A 73 -1.25 6.52 -13.37
C ARG A 73 -2.61 7.22 -13.30
N GLY A 74 -2.69 8.48 -13.73
CA GLY A 74 -3.90 9.28 -13.78
C GLY A 74 -4.64 9.26 -15.12
N THR A 75 -4.08 8.69 -16.20
CA THR A 75 -4.72 8.75 -17.54
C THR A 75 -5.78 7.67 -17.75
N SER A 76 -5.55 6.44 -17.29
CA SER A 76 -6.52 5.36 -17.36
C SER A 76 -6.20 4.25 -16.36
N LYS A 77 -7.18 3.38 -16.07
CA LYS A 77 -6.95 2.19 -15.24
C LYS A 77 -5.86 1.30 -15.84
N ARG A 78 -5.88 0.99 -17.14
CA ARG A 78 -4.86 0.14 -17.79
C ARG A 78 -3.45 0.74 -17.70
N MET A 79 -3.30 2.05 -17.84
CA MET A 79 -1.99 2.71 -17.71
C MET A 79 -1.49 2.74 -16.26
N LYS A 80 -2.40 2.81 -15.28
CA LYS A 80 -2.10 2.64 -13.87
C LYS A 80 -1.70 1.19 -13.54
N ASP A 81 -2.46 0.20 -13.99
CA ASP A 81 -2.21 -1.22 -13.74
C ASP A 81 -0.86 -1.68 -14.34
N VAL A 82 -0.50 -1.24 -15.56
CA VAL A 82 0.83 -1.53 -16.13
C VAL A 82 1.94 -0.75 -15.40
N ASN A 83 1.66 0.46 -14.91
CA ASN A 83 2.63 1.20 -14.12
C ASN A 83 2.87 0.55 -12.74
N ASP A 84 1.87 -0.10 -12.16
CA ASP A 84 2.02 -0.95 -10.97
C ASP A 84 2.96 -2.13 -11.24
N ILE A 85 2.75 -2.86 -12.35
CA ILE A 85 3.62 -3.98 -12.78
C ILE A 85 5.07 -3.52 -12.90
N PHE A 86 5.32 -2.43 -13.64
CA PHE A 86 6.67 -1.86 -13.82
C PHE A 86 7.34 -1.49 -12.49
N VAL A 87 6.64 -0.76 -11.61
CA VAL A 87 7.19 -0.31 -10.32
C VAL A 87 7.48 -1.49 -9.39
N MET A 88 6.62 -2.51 -9.37
CA MET A 88 6.86 -3.75 -8.62
C MET A 88 8.06 -4.54 -9.15
N HIS A 89 8.19 -4.68 -10.47
CA HIS A 89 9.30 -5.38 -11.09
C HIS A 89 10.64 -4.69 -10.80
N GLU A 90 10.77 -3.38 -11.04
CA GLU A 90 12.03 -2.67 -10.76
C GLU A 90 12.37 -2.67 -9.26
N PHE A 91 11.38 -2.59 -8.35
CA PHE A 91 11.60 -2.73 -6.91
C PHE A 91 12.13 -4.13 -6.55
N GLN A 92 11.53 -5.21 -7.07
CA GLN A 92 11.98 -6.58 -6.81
C GLN A 92 13.38 -6.86 -7.40
N LYS A 93 13.64 -6.35 -8.60
CA LYS A 93 14.92 -6.41 -9.32
C LYS A 93 16.03 -5.68 -8.55
N ALA A 94 15.75 -4.48 -8.05
CA ALA A 94 16.67 -3.72 -7.21
C ALA A 94 16.92 -4.44 -5.87
N LEU A 95 15.87 -4.89 -5.18
CA LEU A 95 15.98 -5.65 -3.93
C LEU A 95 16.89 -6.88 -4.12
N LYS A 96 16.67 -7.66 -5.18
CA LYS A 96 17.51 -8.82 -5.52
C LYS A 96 18.97 -8.42 -5.80
N LYS A 97 19.20 -7.36 -6.58
CA LYS A 97 20.55 -6.81 -6.87
C LYS A 97 21.29 -6.46 -5.57
N TYR A 98 20.74 -5.58 -4.74
CA TYR A 98 21.44 -5.11 -3.53
C TYR A 98 21.59 -6.20 -2.48
N THR A 99 20.60 -7.10 -2.33
CA THR A 99 20.71 -8.23 -1.38
C THR A 99 21.80 -9.22 -1.78
N ILE A 100 22.06 -9.42 -3.08
CA ILE A 100 23.16 -10.28 -3.56
C ILE A 100 24.52 -9.54 -3.50
N GLN A 101 24.54 -8.25 -3.83
CA GLN A 101 25.78 -7.47 -3.94
C GLN A 101 26.42 -7.13 -2.58
N ASP A 102 25.61 -6.69 -1.61
CA ASP A 102 26.01 -6.50 -0.21
C ASP A 102 24.76 -6.60 0.69
N PRO A 103 24.52 -7.75 1.34
CA PRO A 103 23.38 -7.97 2.22
C PRO A 103 23.24 -6.96 3.37
N LYS A 104 24.33 -6.30 3.78
CA LYS A 104 24.41 -5.36 4.91
C LYS A 104 24.45 -3.89 4.49
N SER A 105 24.61 -3.60 3.19
CA SER A 105 24.55 -2.23 2.66
C SER A 105 23.28 -1.50 3.09
N GLU A 106 23.37 -0.17 3.26
CA GLU A 106 22.22 0.68 3.60
C GLU A 106 21.09 0.57 2.54
N ALA A 107 21.44 0.38 1.27
CA ALA A 107 20.51 0.10 0.18
C ALA A 107 19.80 -1.25 0.35
N SER A 108 20.55 -2.35 0.58
CA SER A 108 19.97 -3.67 0.86
C SER A 108 19.04 -3.62 2.07
N ALA A 109 19.51 -3.04 3.19
CA ALA A 109 18.71 -2.86 4.39
C ALA A 109 17.43 -2.07 4.09
N GLY A 110 17.52 -0.91 3.43
CA GLY A 110 16.37 -0.08 3.09
C GLY A 110 15.31 -0.80 2.24
N LEU A 111 15.73 -1.52 1.20
CA LEU A 111 14.81 -2.27 0.34
C LEU A 111 14.22 -3.49 1.07
N ARG A 112 14.99 -4.21 1.90
CA ARG A 112 14.51 -5.32 2.75
C ARG A 112 13.46 -4.83 3.74
N ILE A 113 13.70 -3.68 4.37
CA ILE A 113 12.78 -3.01 5.29
C ILE A 113 11.49 -2.58 4.59
N ILE A 114 11.59 -1.94 3.42
CA ILE A 114 10.41 -1.58 2.62
C ILE A 114 9.58 -2.81 2.29
N LYS A 115 10.21 -3.93 1.89
CA LYS A 115 9.50 -5.20 1.67
C LYS A 115 8.81 -5.67 2.96
N GLN A 116 9.55 -5.86 4.05
CA GLN A 116 9.03 -6.42 5.31
C GLN A 116 7.87 -5.60 5.90
N ALA A 117 7.98 -4.26 5.86
CA ALA A 117 6.97 -3.33 6.34
C ALA A 117 5.70 -3.28 5.47
N THR A 118 5.76 -3.69 4.20
CA THR A 118 4.63 -3.57 3.25
C THR A 118 4.06 -4.90 2.78
N GLU A 119 4.80 -6.02 2.87
CA GLU A 119 4.45 -7.34 2.30
C GLU A 119 3.03 -7.79 2.68
N VAL A 120 2.65 -7.66 3.95
CA VAL A 120 1.33 -8.03 4.47
C VAL A 120 0.20 -7.25 3.80
N TYR A 121 0.43 -5.98 3.48
CA TYR A 121 -0.50 -5.10 2.78
C TYR A 121 -0.50 -5.37 1.27
N LEU A 122 0.66 -5.62 0.66
CA LEU A 122 0.78 -6.03 -0.75
C LEU A 122 -0.05 -7.30 -1.01
N ARG A 123 0.18 -8.36 -0.21
CA ARG A 123 -0.60 -9.62 -0.20
C ARG A 123 -2.08 -9.44 0.09
N SER A 124 -2.49 -8.26 0.57
CA SER A 124 -3.88 -7.90 0.89
C SER A 124 -4.55 -6.99 -0.15
N GLY A 125 -3.91 -6.78 -1.30
CA GLY A 125 -4.44 -6.00 -2.43
C GLY A 125 -4.03 -4.53 -2.46
N PHE A 126 -3.10 -4.08 -1.61
CA PHE A 126 -2.66 -2.67 -1.56
C PHE A 126 -1.46 -2.36 -2.48
N GLU A 127 -1.12 -3.24 -3.44
CA GLU A 127 0.00 -3.09 -4.38
C GLU A 127 -0.02 -1.78 -5.16
N SER A 128 -1.20 -1.38 -5.65
CA SER A 128 -1.37 -0.11 -6.37
C SER A 128 -1.21 1.13 -5.45
N THR A 129 -1.45 0.95 -4.15
CA THR A 129 -1.22 2.00 -3.13
C THR A 129 0.28 2.13 -2.86
N PHE A 130 0.98 1.00 -2.72
CA PHE A 130 2.44 0.94 -2.58
C PHE A 130 3.13 1.63 -3.76
N CYS A 131 2.77 1.26 -4.99
CA CYS A 131 3.36 1.83 -6.21
C CYS A 131 3.08 3.34 -6.32
N GLY A 132 1.91 3.81 -5.90
CA GLY A 132 1.62 5.24 -5.82
C GLY A 132 2.47 5.98 -4.77
N CYS A 133 2.71 5.35 -3.61
CA CYS A 133 3.44 5.95 -2.49
C CYS A 133 4.97 5.91 -2.67
N ILE A 134 5.52 4.92 -3.37
CA ILE A 134 6.98 4.77 -3.55
C ILE A 134 7.53 5.72 -4.62
N LEU A 135 6.74 6.10 -5.63
CA LEU A 135 7.20 6.99 -6.72
C LEU A 135 7.77 8.35 -6.24
N PRO A 136 7.19 9.06 -5.25
CA PRO A 136 7.81 10.20 -4.58
C PRO A 136 9.22 9.92 -4.00
N MET A 137 9.42 8.74 -3.39
CA MET A 137 10.72 8.31 -2.85
C MET A 137 11.74 8.16 -3.98
N LEU A 138 11.40 7.39 -5.03
CA LEU A 138 12.26 7.12 -6.18
C LEU A 138 12.70 8.40 -6.92
N ARG A 139 11.81 9.40 -7.01
CA ARG A 139 12.12 10.73 -7.59
C ARG A 139 13.19 11.49 -6.81
N SER A 140 13.19 11.36 -5.48
CA SER A 140 14.07 12.11 -4.60
C SER A 140 15.52 11.58 -4.56
N SER A 141 15.77 10.38 -5.08
CA SER A 141 17.11 9.77 -5.17
C SER A 141 17.58 9.60 -6.63
N TYR A 142 17.56 10.67 -7.42
CA TYR A 142 17.73 10.61 -8.89
C TYR A 142 19.02 9.92 -9.41
N LYS A 143 20.08 9.79 -8.61
CA LYS A 143 21.32 9.08 -8.97
C LYS A 143 21.25 7.56 -8.75
N ASP A 144 20.48 7.12 -7.75
CA ASP A 144 20.17 5.72 -7.48
C ASP A 144 18.79 5.66 -6.79
N PRO A 145 17.70 5.53 -7.57
CA PRO A 145 16.34 5.57 -7.04
C PRO A 145 16.06 4.52 -5.97
N PHE A 146 16.82 3.42 -5.94
CA PHE A 146 16.66 2.30 -5.02
C PHE A 146 17.74 2.24 -3.93
N CYS A 147 18.48 3.34 -3.73
CA CYS A 147 19.23 3.62 -2.51
C CYS A 147 18.55 4.75 -1.71
N PRO A 148 17.39 4.51 -1.05
CA PRO A 148 16.72 5.53 -0.25
C PRO A 148 17.36 5.68 1.14
N HIS A 149 17.67 6.91 1.51
CA HIS A 149 18.01 7.27 2.89
C HIS A 149 16.82 7.02 3.83
N ILE A 150 17.11 6.69 5.08
CA ILE A 150 16.10 6.40 6.11
C ILE A 150 15.02 7.50 6.27
N SER A 151 15.37 8.77 6.07
CA SER A 151 14.41 9.90 6.11
C SER A 151 13.39 9.87 4.97
N GLN A 152 13.74 9.28 3.81
CA GLN A 152 12.83 9.05 2.68
C GLN A 152 11.96 7.81 2.95
N ILE A 153 12.55 6.73 3.50
CA ILE A 153 11.82 5.51 3.91
C ILE A 153 10.76 5.84 4.97
N LYS A 154 11.11 6.62 6.00
CA LYS A 154 10.17 7.13 7.02
C LYS A 154 8.96 7.82 6.39
N LYS A 155 9.22 8.79 5.49
CA LYS A 155 8.17 9.54 4.78
C LYS A 155 7.30 8.63 3.91
N PHE A 156 7.92 7.67 3.21
CA PHE A 156 7.21 6.66 2.43
C PHE A 156 6.29 5.79 3.29
N LEU A 157 6.78 5.22 4.40
CA LEU A 157 5.98 4.34 5.27
C LEU A 157 4.83 5.09 5.95
N VAL A 158 5.08 6.29 6.48
CA VAL A 158 4.03 7.13 7.09
C VAL A 158 2.94 7.48 6.06
N HIS A 159 3.32 7.81 4.81
CA HIS A 159 2.34 8.06 3.76
C HIS A 159 1.59 6.79 3.33
N PHE A 160 2.30 5.68 3.15
CA PHE A 160 1.71 4.40 2.76
C PHE A 160 0.66 3.91 3.77
N TYR A 161 0.97 3.89 5.07
CA TYR A 161 0.02 3.47 6.09
C TYR A 161 -1.18 4.43 6.22
N ALA A 162 -0.99 5.73 6.02
CA ALA A 162 -2.10 6.69 5.95
C ALA A 162 -3.04 6.39 4.76
N ARG A 163 -2.49 6.19 3.56
CA ARG A 163 -3.27 5.88 2.36
C ARG A 163 -3.95 4.51 2.43
N VAL A 164 -3.35 3.53 3.10
CA VAL A 164 -3.99 2.24 3.43
C VAL A 164 -5.16 2.45 4.41
N SER A 165 -5.03 3.33 5.40
CA SER A 165 -6.15 3.69 6.30
C SER A 165 -7.34 4.26 5.55
N GLU A 166 -7.08 5.27 4.72
CA GLU A 166 -8.10 5.99 3.94
C GLU A 166 -8.88 5.02 3.02
N LEU A 167 -8.23 3.96 2.54
CA LEU A 167 -8.83 2.92 1.70
C LEU A 167 -9.53 1.80 2.49
N ILE A 168 -9.27 1.65 3.79
CA ILE A 168 -10.01 0.74 4.68
C ILE A 168 -11.24 1.45 5.28
N GLY A 169 -11.19 2.78 5.41
CA GLY A 169 -12.31 3.65 5.81
C GLY A 169 -12.63 3.65 7.30
N ASP A 170 -12.47 2.51 7.98
CA ASP A 170 -12.73 2.32 9.40
C ASP A 170 -11.43 2.16 10.21
N THR A 171 -11.18 3.06 11.17
CA THR A 171 -10.01 3.04 12.06
C THR A 171 -10.06 1.90 13.09
N TRP A 172 -11.24 1.37 13.37
CA TRP A 172 -11.48 0.22 14.25
C TRP A 172 -11.59 -1.10 13.49
N SER A 173 -11.30 -1.07 12.18
CA SER A 173 -11.44 -2.21 11.31
C SER A 173 -10.57 -3.36 11.78
N GLN A 174 -11.22 -4.49 12.02
CA GLN A 174 -10.55 -5.75 12.32
C GLN A 174 -9.56 -6.15 11.22
N ARG A 175 -9.84 -5.80 9.95
CA ARG A 175 -8.89 -5.98 8.85
C ARG A 175 -7.64 -5.14 9.06
N TRP A 176 -7.78 -3.86 9.44
CA TRP A 176 -6.61 -3.03 9.76
C TRP A 176 -5.83 -3.59 10.95
N ARG A 177 -6.50 -3.91 12.07
CA ARG A 177 -5.86 -4.52 13.26
C ARG A 177 -5.05 -5.77 12.87
N LEU A 178 -5.63 -6.63 12.03
CA LEU A 178 -4.99 -7.88 11.59
C LEU A 178 -3.72 -7.61 10.77
N LEU A 179 -3.79 -6.76 9.75
CA LEU A 179 -2.63 -6.45 8.90
C LEU A 179 -1.53 -5.73 9.70
N TYR A 180 -1.91 -4.83 10.61
CA TYR A 180 -0.99 -4.17 11.53
C TYR A 180 -0.26 -5.18 12.42
N MET A 181 -0.98 -6.07 13.11
CA MET A 181 -0.37 -7.02 14.06
C MET A 181 0.54 -8.04 13.37
N ILE A 182 0.18 -8.55 12.19
CA ILE A 182 1.03 -9.44 11.40
C ILE A 182 2.31 -8.72 10.97
N THR A 183 2.21 -7.46 10.51
CA THR A 183 3.38 -6.65 10.12
C THR A 183 4.29 -6.40 11.32
N LEU A 184 3.72 -6.04 12.47
CA LEU A 184 4.44 -5.80 13.72
C LEU A 184 5.22 -7.06 14.17
N MET A 185 4.56 -8.21 14.19
CA MET A 185 5.18 -9.49 14.57
C MET A 185 6.30 -9.88 13.60
N LYS A 186 6.07 -9.81 12.28
CA LYS A 186 7.09 -10.12 11.27
C LYS A 186 8.30 -9.17 11.33
N LEU A 187 8.11 -7.88 11.66
CA LEU A 187 9.22 -6.94 11.89
C LEU A 187 10.01 -7.29 13.16
N VAL A 188 9.34 -7.69 14.25
CA VAL A 188 10.02 -8.06 15.51
C VAL A 188 10.78 -9.40 15.40
N LYS A 189 10.26 -10.39 14.66
CA LYS A 189 10.97 -11.64 14.32
C LYS A 189 12.17 -11.43 13.38
N ALA A 190 12.19 -10.37 12.58
CA ALA A 190 13.22 -10.15 11.58
C ALA A 190 14.58 -9.66 12.12
N PHE A 191 14.70 -9.39 13.44
CA PHE A 191 15.96 -9.03 14.08
C PHE A 191 16.83 -10.29 14.34
N ASP A 192 18.08 -10.29 13.85
CA ASP A 192 18.96 -11.49 13.89
C ASP A 192 19.28 -12.03 15.31
N LYS A 193 19.02 -11.22 16.36
CA LYS A 193 19.25 -11.56 17.77
C LYS A 193 17.94 -11.71 18.57
N SER A 194 16.81 -11.98 17.91
CA SER A 194 15.52 -12.20 18.58
C SER A 194 15.48 -13.55 19.30
N ILE A 195 15.29 -13.56 20.62
CA ILE A 195 14.97 -14.77 21.39
C ILE A 195 13.46 -14.80 21.62
N ILE A 196 12.82 -15.93 21.33
CA ILE A 196 11.36 -16.07 21.37
C ILE A 196 10.98 -17.12 22.40
N SER A 197 10.08 -16.78 23.31
CA SER A 197 9.48 -17.71 24.27
C SER A 197 7.95 -17.65 24.17
N SER A 198 7.34 -18.81 24.00
CA SER A 198 5.92 -18.99 23.66
C SER A 198 5.21 -19.75 24.78
N THR A 199 4.02 -19.32 25.18
CA THR A 199 3.23 -19.95 26.25
C THR A 199 1.76 -19.97 25.85
N GLY A 200 1.23 -21.16 25.57
CA GLY A 200 -0.20 -21.38 25.38
C GLY A 200 -0.91 -21.51 26.73
N MET A 201 -1.91 -20.67 26.97
CA MET A 201 -2.87 -20.83 28.07
C MET A 201 -4.28 -21.10 27.50
N PRO A 202 -5.22 -21.66 28.29
CA PRO A 202 -6.49 -22.16 27.73
C PRO A 202 -7.36 -21.12 27.02
N LEU A 203 -7.24 -19.84 27.38
CA LEU A 203 -8.04 -18.74 26.85
C LEU A 203 -7.25 -17.70 26.04
N HIS A 204 -5.92 -17.77 26.04
CA HIS A 204 -5.07 -16.80 25.36
C HIS A 204 -3.67 -17.37 25.07
N TRP A 205 -3.00 -16.83 24.06
CA TRP A 205 -1.62 -17.18 23.74
C TRP A 205 -0.70 -16.00 24.05
N ARG A 206 0.34 -16.25 24.85
CA ARG A 206 1.34 -15.25 25.23
C ARG A 206 2.68 -15.59 24.58
N ILE A 207 3.35 -14.58 24.05
CA ILE A 207 4.69 -14.71 23.46
C ILE A 207 5.54 -13.51 23.84
N VAL A 208 6.77 -13.77 24.27
CA VAL A 208 7.77 -12.73 24.58
C VAL A 208 8.90 -12.84 23.56
N VAL A 209 9.15 -11.73 22.85
CA VAL A 209 10.32 -11.59 21.98
C VAL A 209 11.32 -10.64 22.63
N GLU A 210 12.50 -11.14 22.94
CA GLU A 210 13.64 -10.40 23.47
C GLU A 210 14.54 -9.94 22.33
N LEU A 211 14.76 -8.63 22.22
CA LEU A 211 15.71 -8.03 21.28
C LEU A 211 16.94 -7.49 22.02
N LYS A 212 18.15 -7.85 21.55
CA LYS A 212 19.45 -7.38 22.08
C LYS A 212 20.07 -6.36 21.14
N GLY A 213 20.18 -5.11 21.58
CA GLY A 213 20.70 -3.98 20.80
C GLY A 213 19.63 -2.90 20.57
N PRO A 214 18.48 -3.22 19.95
CA PRO A 214 17.36 -2.29 19.80
C PRO A 214 16.78 -1.86 21.15
N TRP A 215 16.50 -0.57 21.30
CA TRP A 215 15.88 -0.01 22.49
C TRP A 215 14.90 1.12 22.17
N LEU A 216 13.82 1.18 22.95
CA LEU A 216 12.68 2.07 22.74
C LEU A 216 12.07 2.46 24.08
N GLY A 217 11.66 3.73 24.21
CA GLY A 217 10.71 4.18 25.20
C GLY A 217 10.02 5.47 24.78
N THR A 218 9.05 5.90 25.58
CA THR A 218 8.32 7.16 25.38
C THR A 218 8.63 8.08 26.55
N LEU A 219 9.07 9.31 26.26
CA LEU A 219 9.35 10.36 27.26
C LEU A 219 8.06 11.00 27.76
N TRP A 220 7.15 11.28 26.84
CA TRP A 220 5.96 12.08 27.08
C TRP A 220 4.79 11.57 26.27
N THR A 221 3.61 11.60 26.87
CA THR A 221 2.32 11.38 26.21
C THR A 221 1.37 12.49 26.65
N SER A 222 0.60 13.04 25.69
CA SER A 222 -0.42 14.04 25.99
C SER A 222 -1.53 13.41 26.84
N LYS A 223 -1.77 13.95 28.04
CA LYS A 223 -2.84 13.50 28.94
C LYS A 223 -4.23 13.98 28.54
N GLY A 224 -4.34 14.93 27.60
CA GLY A 224 -5.53 15.78 27.44
C GLY A 224 -6.22 15.77 26.07
N GLN A 225 -5.90 14.83 25.18
CA GLN A 225 -6.67 14.61 23.95
C GLN A 225 -7.22 13.19 23.88
N PRO A 226 -8.43 12.97 23.30
CA PRO A 226 -8.85 11.64 22.90
C PRO A 226 -7.79 11.12 21.93
N ARG A 227 -7.08 10.06 22.37
CA ARG A 227 -5.92 9.53 21.67
C ARG A 227 -6.35 9.10 20.28
N ASN A 228 -5.97 9.88 19.26
CA ASN A 228 -6.21 9.54 17.85
C ASN A 228 -5.24 8.41 17.45
N HIS A 229 -5.45 7.25 18.08
CA HIS A 229 -4.52 6.14 18.21
C HIS A 229 -4.11 5.58 16.86
N PHE A 230 -4.94 5.75 15.84
CA PHE A 230 -4.66 5.28 14.49
C PHE A 230 -3.31 5.77 13.97
N ARG A 231 -3.09 7.09 13.97
CA ARG A 231 -1.88 7.68 13.39
C ARG A 231 -0.65 7.41 14.26
N ASN A 232 -0.83 7.38 15.58
CA ASN A 232 0.20 7.07 16.56
C ASN A 232 0.67 5.60 16.47
N ARG A 233 -0.25 4.63 16.38
CA ARG A 233 0.08 3.19 16.29
C ARG A 233 1.04 2.90 15.12
N CYS A 234 0.82 3.52 13.96
CA CYS A 234 1.72 3.37 12.81
C CYS A 234 3.16 3.85 13.05
N ASN A 235 3.40 4.77 13.99
CA ASN A 235 4.76 5.23 14.32
C ASN A 235 5.63 4.07 14.82
N LEU A 236 5.07 3.14 15.61
CA LEU A 236 5.81 1.97 16.11
C LEU A 236 6.37 1.10 14.97
N LEU A 237 5.60 0.89 13.90
CA LEU A 237 6.08 0.16 12.72
C LEU A 237 7.24 0.88 12.02
N VAL A 238 7.21 2.21 11.97
CA VAL A 238 8.27 3.02 11.32
C VAL A 238 9.52 3.12 12.20
N ILE A 239 9.35 3.18 13.53
CA ILE A 239 10.42 3.11 14.52
C ILE A 239 11.12 1.75 14.47
N LEU A 240 10.36 0.65 14.44
CA LEU A 240 10.90 -0.70 14.27
C LEU A 240 11.60 -0.89 12.92
N ALA A 241 11.05 -0.33 11.84
CA ALA A 241 11.67 -0.33 10.53
C ALA A 241 13.05 0.37 10.54
N GLU A 242 13.21 1.50 11.24
CA GLU A 242 14.51 2.17 11.41
C GLU A 242 15.48 1.35 12.27
N MET A 243 15.02 0.84 13.43
CA MET A 243 15.86 0.01 14.30
C MET A 243 16.34 -1.27 13.61
N LEU A 244 15.48 -1.89 12.80
CA LEU A 244 15.82 -3.09 12.03
C LEU A 244 16.76 -2.77 10.86
N MET A 245 16.60 -1.61 10.20
CA MET A 245 17.56 -1.13 9.18
C MET A 245 18.97 -1.00 9.78
N ALA A 246 19.06 -0.36 10.96
CA ALA A 246 20.29 -0.18 11.69
C ALA A 246 20.91 -1.51 12.16
N ASN A 247 20.08 -2.47 12.62
CA ASN A 247 20.53 -3.82 12.96
C ASN A 247 21.12 -4.55 11.74
N ILE A 248 20.40 -4.58 10.60
CA ILE A 248 20.86 -5.25 9.36
C ILE A 248 22.19 -4.66 8.87
N SER A 249 22.34 -3.33 8.92
CA SER A 249 23.58 -2.65 8.53
C SER A 249 24.64 -2.57 9.64
N GLY A 250 24.44 -3.21 10.80
CA GLY A 250 25.39 -3.22 11.91
C GLY A 250 25.69 -1.85 12.53
N ARG A 251 24.83 -0.85 12.31
CA ARG A 251 25.03 0.52 12.78
C ARG A 251 24.39 0.75 14.14
N GLY A 252 25.13 1.40 15.03
CA GLY A 252 24.60 1.98 16.25
C GLY A 252 24.01 3.37 15.97
N PHE A 253 22.88 3.71 16.59
CA PHE A 253 22.29 5.04 16.53
C PHE A 253 21.42 5.34 17.76
N LYS A 254 21.09 6.62 17.96
CA LYS A 254 20.14 7.11 18.96
C LYS A 254 19.32 8.22 18.31
N HIS A 255 18.01 8.24 18.52
CA HIS A 255 17.11 9.20 17.90
C HIS A 255 15.98 9.60 18.86
N VAL A 256 15.54 10.85 18.74
CA VAL A 256 14.33 11.37 19.36
C VAL A 256 13.37 11.70 18.22
N TRP A 257 12.15 11.18 18.27
CA TRP A 257 11.11 11.48 17.30
C TRP A 257 9.89 12.06 18.02
N GLU A 258 9.73 13.37 17.87
CA GLU A 258 8.54 14.12 18.27
C GLU A 258 7.37 13.81 17.32
N CYS A 259 6.24 13.39 17.90
CA CYS A 259 4.95 13.23 17.24
C CYS A 259 3.92 14.08 18.01
N PRO A 260 2.79 14.52 17.39
CA PRO A 260 1.94 15.57 17.96
C PRO A 260 1.35 15.32 19.36
N ASN A 261 1.32 14.07 19.81
CA ASN A 261 0.81 13.67 21.13
C ASN A 261 1.81 12.83 21.95
N GLU A 262 2.98 12.50 21.40
CA GLU A 262 3.89 11.47 21.92
C GLU A 262 5.35 11.79 21.53
N MET A 263 6.30 11.70 22.47
CA MET A 263 7.73 11.83 22.16
C MET A 263 8.45 10.50 22.39
N TYR A 264 8.95 9.89 21.30
CA TYR A 264 9.68 8.64 21.32
C TYR A 264 11.19 8.85 21.40
N VAL A 265 11.88 8.04 22.20
CA VAL A 265 13.34 7.95 22.22
C VAL A 265 13.74 6.51 22.02
N PHE A 266 14.58 6.27 21.02
CA PHE A 266 14.94 4.93 20.61
C PHE A 266 16.29 4.88 19.92
N GLY A 267 16.78 3.67 19.65
CA GLY A 267 18.04 3.46 18.99
C GLY A 267 18.39 2.00 18.81
N ASN A 268 19.59 1.77 18.30
CA ASN A 268 20.21 0.47 18.23
C ASN A 268 21.62 0.57 18.80
N ASP A 269 22.00 -0.35 19.68
CA ASP A 269 23.35 -0.49 20.20
C ASP A 269 24.00 -1.72 19.58
N THR A 270 25.14 -1.52 18.91
CA THR A 270 25.90 -2.60 18.24
C THR A 270 27.22 -2.92 18.93
N SER A 271 27.42 -2.43 20.16
CA SER A 271 28.55 -2.87 20.98
C SER A 271 28.45 -4.37 21.29
N ASN A 272 29.57 -5.08 21.30
CA ASN A 272 29.64 -6.46 21.79
C ASN A 272 29.92 -6.49 23.30
N SER A 273 29.29 -5.58 24.06
CA SER A 273 29.50 -5.44 25.50
C SER A 273 28.57 -6.36 26.30
N ASN A 274 28.93 -6.66 27.56
CA ASN A 274 28.02 -7.36 28.49
C ASN A 274 26.86 -6.46 28.98
N HIS A 275 26.69 -5.25 28.43
CA HIS A 275 25.75 -4.22 28.87
C HIS A 275 24.86 -3.68 27.74
N VAL A 276 24.79 -4.40 26.61
CA VAL A 276 23.88 -4.10 25.50
C VAL A 276 22.42 -3.98 26.00
N PRO A 277 21.67 -2.93 25.61
CA PRO A 277 20.25 -2.81 25.88
C PRO A 277 19.44 -4.05 25.48
N ILE A 278 18.54 -4.47 26.36
CA ILE A 278 17.57 -5.53 26.11
C ILE A 278 16.17 -4.91 26.15
N THR A 279 15.38 -5.22 25.13
CA THR A 279 13.98 -4.79 25.01
C THR A 279 13.08 -6.01 24.83
N LEU A 280 12.05 -6.12 25.66
CA LEU A 280 11.09 -7.21 25.61
C LEU A 280 9.79 -6.73 24.96
N PHE A 281 9.32 -7.44 23.94
CA PHE A 281 8.01 -7.27 23.33
C PHE A 281 7.13 -8.46 23.76
N THR A 282 6.26 -8.24 24.75
CA THR A 282 5.29 -9.25 25.20
C THR A 282 3.98 -9.03 24.45
N PHE A 283 3.59 -9.97 23.59
CA PHE A 283 2.26 -10.01 22.99
C PHE A 283 1.39 -11.00 23.76
N THR A 284 0.18 -10.60 24.12
CA THR A 284 -0.84 -11.46 24.74
C THR A 284 -2.10 -11.41 23.88
N VAL A 285 -2.40 -12.51 23.20
CA VAL A 285 -3.44 -12.63 22.17
C VAL A 285 -4.66 -13.35 22.72
N TYR A 286 -5.80 -12.68 22.70
CA TYR A 286 -7.12 -13.21 23.03
C TYR A 286 -7.92 -13.31 21.73
N GLY A 287 -8.40 -14.51 21.37
CA GLY A 287 -9.12 -14.71 20.10
C GLY A 287 -9.28 -16.19 19.74
N SER A 288 -9.79 -16.46 18.54
CA SER A 288 -9.99 -17.84 18.07
C SER A 288 -8.66 -18.60 17.97
N LYS A 289 -8.71 -19.95 18.05
CA LYS A 289 -7.55 -20.82 17.78
C LYS A 289 -6.93 -20.54 16.40
N LYS A 290 -7.72 -20.07 15.43
CA LYS A 290 -7.29 -19.72 14.06
C LYS A 290 -6.49 -18.40 14.05
N ILE A 291 -6.92 -17.39 14.80
CA ILE A 291 -6.14 -16.15 15.01
C ILE A 291 -4.84 -16.45 15.75
N CYS A 292 -4.91 -17.17 16.88
CA CYS A 292 -3.73 -17.50 17.68
C CYS A 292 -2.70 -18.32 16.89
N ASN A 293 -3.14 -19.27 16.05
CA ASN A 293 -2.25 -20.02 15.17
C ASN A 293 -1.63 -19.14 14.06
N LEU A 294 -2.39 -18.20 13.47
CA LEU A 294 -1.88 -17.28 12.44
C LEU A 294 -0.83 -16.29 12.99
N PHE A 295 -1.02 -15.79 14.22
CA PHE A 295 -0.01 -14.97 14.88
C PHE A 295 1.19 -15.79 15.37
N ARG A 296 0.99 -17.08 15.70
CA ARG A 296 2.09 -18.00 16.01
C ARG A 296 3.01 -18.24 14.83
N SER A 297 2.46 -18.58 13.65
CA SER A 297 3.28 -18.73 12.43
C SER A 297 4.02 -17.46 12.02
N CYS A 298 3.56 -16.26 12.40
CA CYS A 298 4.30 -15.01 12.17
C CYS A 298 5.65 -14.91 12.93
N LEU A 299 5.84 -15.72 13.97
CA LEU A 299 6.98 -15.66 14.89
C LEU A 299 7.75 -16.99 15.02
N GLU A 300 7.05 -18.12 14.95
CA GLU A 300 7.65 -19.46 15.07
C GLU A 300 8.09 -20.05 13.71
N ASP A 301 7.41 -19.75 12.60
CA ASP A 301 7.84 -20.20 11.27
C ASP A 301 9.02 -19.36 10.75
N GLU A 302 9.87 -19.98 9.92
CA GLU A 302 10.84 -19.23 9.12
C GLU A 302 10.15 -18.43 7.99
N PRO A 303 10.70 -17.27 7.57
CA PRO A 303 10.02 -16.34 6.66
C PRO A 303 9.57 -16.93 5.31
N GLU A 304 10.24 -18.01 4.87
CA GLU A 304 9.96 -18.73 3.62
C GLU A 304 8.84 -19.77 3.77
N ASN A 305 8.63 -20.29 4.99
CA ASN A 305 7.64 -21.32 5.32
C ASN A 305 6.26 -20.74 5.69
N PHE A 306 6.20 -19.44 6.02
CA PHE A 306 4.96 -18.78 6.46
C PHE A 306 3.81 -18.92 5.45
N GLN A 307 2.80 -19.69 5.82
CA GLN A 307 1.64 -19.97 4.96
C GLN A 307 0.66 -18.78 4.94
N TRP A 308 0.64 -18.06 3.81
CA TRP A 308 -0.30 -16.97 3.59
C TRP A 308 -1.74 -17.48 3.50
N PRO A 309 -2.69 -16.97 4.33
CA PRO A 309 -4.05 -17.48 4.34
C PRO A 309 -4.82 -17.03 3.09
N ALA A 310 -5.36 -17.99 2.32
CA ALA A 310 -6.11 -17.73 1.09
C ALA A 310 -7.36 -16.84 1.29
N LYS A 311 -7.88 -16.76 2.52
CA LYS A 311 -8.81 -15.74 3.00
C LYS A 311 -8.42 -15.35 4.43
N TRP A 312 -8.25 -14.05 4.69
CA TRP A 312 -7.99 -13.55 6.03
C TRP A 312 -9.09 -13.97 7.02
N PRO A 313 -8.75 -14.33 8.28
CA PRO A 313 -9.75 -14.66 9.29
C PRO A 313 -10.54 -13.43 9.74
N ASN A 314 -11.85 -13.61 9.89
CA ASN A 314 -12.79 -12.60 10.39
C ASN A 314 -13.22 -12.87 11.85
N ASP A 315 -12.51 -13.75 12.57
CA ASP A 315 -12.78 -14.02 13.99
C ASP A 315 -12.27 -12.84 14.85
N GLN A 316 -13.10 -12.29 15.74
CA GLN A 316 -12.70 -11.18 16.61
C GLN A 316 -11.52 -11.56 17.52
N PHE A 317 -10.69 -10.57 17.84
CA PHE A 317 -9.52 -10.73 18.70
C PHE A 317 -9.11 -9.41 19.35
N THR A 318 -8.41 -9.52 20.48
CA THR A 318 -7.64 -8.44 21.13
C THR A 318 -6.18 -8.88 21.24
N VAL A 319 -5.24 -7.97 20.99
CA VAL A 319 -3.84 -8.17 21.38
C VAL A 319 -3.41 -7.08 22.34
N ASN A 320 -2.89 -7.48 23.50
CA ASN A 320 -2.19 -6.60 24.42
C ASN A 320 -0.70 -6.68 24.15
N LEU A 321 -0.03 -5.54 24.05
CA LEU A 321 1.40 -5.43 23.81
C LEU A 321 2.07 -4.65 24.95
N ASP A 322 2.97 -5.31 25.67
CA ASP A 322 3.86 -4.66 26.63
C ASP A 322 5.29 -4.59 26.07
N ILE A 323 5.77 -3.38 25.84
CA ILE A 323 7.16 -3.09 25.48
C ILE A 323 7.90 -2.70 26.76
N ILE A 324 8.94 -3.44 27.14
CA ILE A 324 9.71 -3.19 28.38
C ILE A 324 11.18 -2.95 28.03
N CYS A 325 11.73 -1.79 28.40
CA CYS A 325 13.14 -1.46 28.16
C CYS A 325 13.76 -0.73 29.36
N LYS A 326 14.63 -1.42 30.12
CA LYS A 326 15.35 -0.81 31.24
C LYS A 326 16.34 0.28 30.78
N ALA A 327 16.85 0.21 29.56
CA ALA A 327 17.81 1.19 29.03
C ALA A 327 17.14 2.55 28.74
N ALA A 328 15.88 2.56 28.31
CA ALA A 328 15.13 3.79 28.02
C ALA A 328 14.91 4.65 29.28
N MET A 329 14.82 4.05 30.47
CA MET A 329 14.70 4.78 31.74
C MET A 329 15.85 5.76 31.99
N LYS A 330 17.05 5.51 31.44
CA LYS A 330 18.20 6.42 31.54
C LYS A 330 17.98 7.78 30.83
N TRP A 331 16.94 7.88 30.01
CA TRP A 331 16.53 9.10 29.31
C TRP A 331 15.33 9.79 29.98
N GLY A 332 14.75 9.20 31.03
CA GLY A 332 13.50 9.66 31.64
C GLY A 332 12.22 9.00 31.07
N CYS A 333 12.35 8.05 30.12
CA CYS A 333 11.21 7.29 29.60
C CYS A 333 10.60 6.37 30.67
N SER A 334 9.32 6.00 30.50
CA SER A 334 8.71 4.94 31.31
C SER A 334 9.44 3.60 31.14
N LYS A 335 9.49 2.80 32.22
CA LYS A 335 10.05 1.44 32.23
C LYS A 335 9.39 0.50 31.22
N SER A 336 8.09 0.71 31.00
CA SER A 336 7.22 -0.08 30.15
C SER A 336 6.21 0.81 29.42
N GLN A 337 5.78 0.36 28.25
CA GLN A 337 4.74 0.97 27.43
C GLN A 337 3.72 -0.12 27.08
N HIS A 338 2.47 0.09 27.47
CA HIS A 338 1.35 -0.80 27.17
C HIS A 338 0.55 -0.29 25.97
N MET A 339 0.11 -1.19 25.09
CA MET A 339 -0.73 -0.88 23.93
C MET A 339 -1.76 -1.98 23.70
N GLU A 340 -3.05 -1.66 23.79
CA GLU A 340 -4.14 -2.57 23.40
C GLU A 340 -4.52 -2.41 21.92
N PHE A 341 -4.83 -3.54 21.28
CA PHE A 341 -5.34 -3.67 19.91
C PHE A 341 -6.60 -4.58 19.88
N GLY A 342 -7.66 -4.18 20.57
CA GLY A 342 -8.96 -4.88 20.62
C GLY A 342 -10.11 -4.14 19.92
N PRO A 343 -11.33 -4.72 19.93
CA PRO A 343 -12.57 -4.02 19.60
C PRO A 343 -13.12 -3.18 20.77
N PHE A 344 -12.65 -3.43 22.00
CA PHE A 344 -13.10 -2.76 23.23
C PHE A 344 -12.04 -1.81 23.84
N ALA A 345 -11.03 -1.42 23.06
CA ALA A 345 -9.85 -0.66 23.51
C ALA A 345 -10.14 0.82 23.88
N GLU A 346 -11.38 1.15 24.21
CA GLU A 346 -11.85 2.46 24.70
C GLU A 346 -12.71 2.34 25.99
N THR A 347 -13.11 1.14 26.43
CA THR A 347 -14.16 0.97 27.45
C THR A 347 -13.69 1.07 28.91
N TYR A 348 -12.38 1.25 29.18
CA TYR A 348 -11.81 1.19 30.54
C TYR A 348 -10.69 2.22 30.82
N TYR A 349 -10.95 3.51 30.55
CA TYR A 349 -10.23 4.63 31.20
C TYR A 349 -11.16 5.84 31.43
N SER A 350 -12.36 5.58 31.96
CA SER A 350 -13.22 6.59 32.58
C SER A 350 -13.69 6.06 33.92
N GLU A 351 -13.56 6.89 34.96
CA GLU A 351 -14.03 6.69 36.35
C GLU A 351 -13.31 5.61 37.19
N GLY A 352 -13.09 5.94 38.48
CA GLY A 352 -12.36 5.12 39.48
C GLY A 352 -10.84 5.36 39.50
N GLU A 353 -10.20 5.82 40.58
CA GLU A 353 -10.68 6.28 41.90
C GLU A 353 -9.93 7.58 42.31
N GLU A 354 -10.23 8.11 43.51
CA GLU A 354 -9.93 9.49 43.98
C GLU A 354 -8.44 9.78 44.34
#